data_AF-A0A3N9VZ85-F1
#
_entry.id   AF-A0A3N9VZ85-F1
#
_cell.length_a   1.000
_cell.length_b   1.000
_cell.length_c   1.000
_cell.angle_alpha   90.00
_cell.angle_beta   90.00
_cell.angle_gamma   90.00
#
_symmetry.space_group_name_H-M   'P 1'
#
loop_
_entity.id
_entity.type
_entity.pdbx_description
1 polymer ?
#
loop_
_entity_poly.entity_id
_entity_poly.type
_entity_poly.pdbx_seq_one_letter_code
_entity_poly.pdbx_strand_id
1 'polypeptide(L)'
;MRPDEFLRALTQLPPPLHDRVLILRPYTRTTGCDACRSIGDAVHLALTAAHYDELASAGKLLDTAERRAAEHTEHAPRRPEQQRGRDRVLRWAQASGPLVAATDASWKGRAGGIGYVVSDGHYGLLGRGTGRLDPTGRSRVLVDELRAVDYLLTAFDEVPAGLTVLLDSLTAVRYLHRWQAGEADAMPAGYSLRQRRWSDKPTLIRLAEQVAHCPDLTFEHVKGHSGHALNEAADGLSHMARRRREESFDLRPRAHALVDAFLRDWHTNVTL
;
A
#
# COMPACT_ATOMS: atom_id res chain seq x y z
N MET A 1 -24.72 6.93 1.13
CA MET A 1 -24.66 6.21 2.44
C MET A 1 -23.43 6.64 3.24
N ARG A 2 -23.50 6.61 4.57
CA ARG A 2 -22.32 6.93 5.39
C ARG A 2 -21.32 5.76 5.39
N PRO A 3 -19.99 6.00 5.48
CA PRO A 3 -19.00 4.93 5.39
C PRO A 3 -19.16 3.80 6.42
N ASP A 4 -19.62 4.12 7.62
CA ASP A 4 -19.86 3.18 8.73
C ASP A 4 -21.12 2.32 8.53
N GLU A 5 -22.13 2.88 7.88
CA GLU A 5 -23.35 2.17 7.47
C GLU A 5 -23.04 1.16 6.37
N PHE A 6 -22.20 1.56 5.40
CA PHE A 6 -21.74 0.67 4.33
C PHE A 6 -20.96 -0.53 4.87
N LEU A 7 -20.02 -0.31 5.79
CA LEU A 7 -19.22 -1.39 6.38
C LEU A 7 -20.06 -2.37 7.21
N ARG A 8 -21.09 -1.88 7.92
CA ARG A 8 -22.02 -2.74 8.67
C ARG A 8 -22.92 -3.59 7.76
N ALA A 9 -23.36 -3.04 6.63
CA ALA A 9 -24.12 -3.82 5.66
C ALA A 9 -23.24 -4.82 4.90
N LEU A 10 -21.95 -4.51 4.71
CA LEU A 10 -20.99 -5.39 4.06
C LEU A 10 -20.77 -6.72 4.81
N THR A 11 -20.81 -6.70 6.15
CA THR A 11 -20.67 -7.93 6.97
C THR A 11 -21.86 -8.89 6.87
N GLN A 12 -22.95 -8.47 6.23
CA GLN A 12 -24.16 -9.28 6.02
C GLN A 12 -24.15 -10.00 4.67
N LEU A 13 -23.13 -9.76 3.83
CA LEU A 13 -22.99 -10.40 2.52
C LEU A 13 -22.10 -11.64 2.58
N PRO A 14 -22.41 -12.69 1.81
CA PRO A 14 -21.49 -13.79 1.59
C PRO A 14 -20.27 -13.32 0.76
N PRO A 15 -19.10 -14.00 0.87
CA PRO A 15 -17.86 -13.58 0.21
C PRO A 15 -17.98 -13.26 -1.31
N PRO A 16 -18.74 -14.02 -2.12
CA PRO A 16 -18.88 -13.72 -3.55
C PRO A 16 -19.57 -12.38 -3.85
N LEU A 17 -20.45 -11.89 -2.96
CA LEU A 17 -21.13 -10.61 -3.13
C LEU A 17 -20.37 -9.45 -2.46
N HIS A 18 -19.57 -9.78 -1.44
CA HIS A 18 -18.70 -8.85 -0.73
C HIS A 18 -17.74 -8.12 -1.69
N ASP A 19 -17.01 -8.87 -2.52
CA ASP A 19 -15.99 -8.30 -3.41
C ASP A 19 -16.61 -7.42 -4.51
N ARG A 20 -17.79 -7.83 -4.99
CA ARG A 20 -18.57 -7.08 -5.99
C ARG A 20 -19.01 -5.72 -5.46
N VAL A 21 -19.51 -5.68 -4.23
CA VAL A 21 -19.92 -4.43 -3.56
C VAL A 21 -18.71 -3.51 -3.32
N LEU A 22 -17.55 -4.07 -2.97
CA LEU A 22 -16.33 -3.27 -2.78
C LEU A 22 -15.89 -2.56 -4.06
N ILE A 23 -15.97 -3.22 -5.22
CA ILE A 23 -15.68 -2.60 -6.53
C ILE A 23 -16.60 -1.41 -6.80
N LEU A 24 -17.87 -1.53 -6.45
CA LEU A 24 -18.91 -0.52 -6.70
C LEU A 24 -18.99 0.58 -5.64
N ARG A 25 -18.30 0.42 -4.50
CA ARG A 25 -18.28 1.36 -3.38
C ARG A 25 -18.16 2.85 -3.79
N PRO A 26 -17.33 3.25 -4.76
CA PRO A 26 -17.18 4.66 -5.11
C PRO A 26 -18.49 5.35 -5.53
N TYR A 27 -19.44 4.61 -6.09
CA TYR A 27 -20.74 5.11 -6.53
C TYR A 27 -21.73 5.40 -5.38
N THR A 28 -21.45 4.90 -4.17
CA THR A 28 -22.32 5.14 -2.98
C THR A 28 -22.11 6.52 -2.34
N ARG A 29 -21.19 7.32 -2.89
CA ARG A 29 -20.88 8.68 -2.45
C ARG A 29 -21.83 9.69 -3.08
N THR A 30 -22.09 10.78 -2.38
CA THR A 30 -22.87 11.90 -2.91
C THR A 30 -22.23 12.44 -4.18
N THR A 31 -23.02 12.59 -5.24
CA THR A 31 -22.56 13.00 -6.58
C THR A 31 -23.64 13.76 -7.33
N GLY A 32 -23.21 14.68 -8.20
CA GLY A 32 -24.09 15.42 -9.11
C GLY A 32 -24.47 14.63 -10.37
N CYS A 33 -23.79 13.51 -10.66
CA CYS A 33 -24.01 12.72 -11.86
C CYS A 33 -25.16 11.70 -11.68
N ASP A 34 -26.17 11.78 -12.55
CA ASP A 34 -27.38 10.94 -12.52
C ASP A 34 -27.08 9.45 -12.69
N ALA A 35 -26.14 9.10 -13.59
CA ALA A 35 -25.72 7.73 -13.81
C ALA A 35 -25.01 7.15 -12.57
N CYS A 36 -24.09 7.91 -11.96
CA CYS A 36 -23.46 7.52 -10.71
C CYS A 36 -24.48 7.32 -9.58
N ARG A 37 -25.49 8.20 -9.46
CA ARG A 37 -26.57 8.05 -8.47
C ARG A 37 -27.35 6.75 -8.70
N SER A 38 -27.75 6.49 -9.94
CA SER A 38 -28.49 5.28 -10.32
C SER A 38 -27.73 3.97 -10.02
N ILE A 39 -26.40 3.98 -10.16
CA ILE A 39 -25.53 2.85 -9.77
C ILE A 39 -25.49 2.72 -8.24
N GLY A 40 -25.28 3.84 -7.53
CA GLY A 40 -25.25 3.87 -6.07
C GLY A 40 -26.56 3.39 -5.43
N ASP A 41 -27.70 3.77 -6.00
CA ASP A 41 -29.03 3.35 -5.53
C ASP A 41 -29.22 1.83 -5.67
N ALA A 42 -28.76 1.23 -6.78
CA ALA A 42 -28.79 -0.22 -6.95
C ALA A 42 -27.92 -0.95 -5.92
N VAL A 43 -26.75 -0.40 -5.58
CA VAL A 43 -25.89 -0.93 -4.49
C VAL A 43 -26.58 -0.80 -3.14
N HIS A 44 -27.26 0.32 -2.86
CA HIS A 44 -28.01 0.51 -1.62
C HIS A 44 -29.16 -0.47 -1.48
N LEU A 45 -29.92 -0.71 -2.56
CA LEU A 45 -30.97 -1.71 -2.59
C LEU A 45 -30.41 -3.12 -2.40
N ALA A 46 -29.25 -3.44 -2.99
CA ALA A 46 -28.61 -4.75 -2.81
C ALA A 46 -28.21 -4.99 -1.35
N LEU A 47 -27.61 -3.99 -0.69
CA LEU A 47 -27.25 -4.05 0.72
C LEU A 47 -28.50 -4.16 1.62
N THR A 48 -29.58 -3.46 1.26
CA THR A 48 -30.86 -3.56 1.96
C THR A 48 -31.47 -4.95 1.79
N ALA A 49 -31.45 -5.52 0.59
CA ALA A 49 -31.93 -6.88 0.35
C ALA A 49 -31.13 -7.91 1.17
N ALA A 50 -29.80 -7.79 1.21
CA ALA A 50 -28.96 -8.65 2.04
C ALA A 50 -29.27 -8.53 3.54
N HIS A 51 -29.61 -7.33 4.02
CA HIS A 51 -30.04 -7.11 5.40
C HIS A 51 -31.30 -7.91 5.76
N TYR A 52 -32.20 -8.15 4.80
CA TYR A 52 -33.40 -8.96 4.95
C TYR A 52 -33.21 -10.42 4.47
N ASP A 53 -31.97 -10.89 4.34
CA ASP A 53 -31.61 -12.25 3.89
C ASP A 53 -32.07 -12.59 2.45
N GLU A 54 -32.38 -11.57 1.64
CA GLU A 54 -32.80 -11.69 0.24
C GLU A 54 -31.59 -11.73 -0.71
N LEU A 55 -30.69 -12.70 -0.50
CA LEU A 55 -29.38 -12.76 -1.18
C LEU A 55 -29.49 -12.93 -2.70
N ALA A 56 -30.51 -13.64 -3.20
CA ALA A 56 -30.75 -13.77 -4.63
C ALA A 56 -31.15 -12.43 -5.27
N SER A 57 -31.95 -11.63 -4.56
CA SER A 57 -32.35 -10.30 -4.97
C SER A 57 -31.16 -9.33 -4.91
N ALA A 58 -30.34 -9.42 -3.86
CA ALA A 58 -29.09 -8.68 -3.74
C ALA A 58 -28.15 -8.95 -4.93
N GLY A 59 -27.98 -10.21 -5.32
CA GLY A 59 -27.18 -10.59 -6.49
C GLY A 59 -27.66 -9.92 -7.79
N LYS A 60 -28.97 -9.96 -8.08
CA LYS A 60 -29.55 -9.33 -9.29
C LYS A 60 -29.40 -7.81 -9.31
N LEU A 61 -29.50 -7.18 -8.15
CA LEU A 61 -29.30 -5.74 -7.99
C LEU A 61 -27.84 -5.35 -8.24
N LEU A 62 -26.89 -6.18 -7.81
CA LEU A 62 -25.47 -6.00 -8.11
C LEU A 62 -25.16 -6.25 -9.59
N ASP A 63 -25.77 -7.25 -10.24
CA ASP A 63 -25.61 -7.46 -11.70
C ASP A 63 -26.04 -6.20 -12.47
N THR A 64 -27.14 -5.57 -12.03
CA THR A 64 -27.66 -4.34 -12.62
C THR A 64 -26.70 -3.16 -12.40
N ALA A 65 -26.15 -3.04 -11.19
CA ALA A 65 -25.19 -1.99 -10.85
C ALA A 65 -23.88 -2.14 -11.65
N GLU A 66 -23.37 -3.36 -11.81
CA GLU A 66 -22.17 -3.66 -12.58
C GLU A 66 -22.34 -3.35 -14.06
N ARG A 67 -23.47 -3.76 -14.66
CA ARG A 67 -23.78 -3.44 -16.06
C ARG A 67 -23.82 -1.94 -16.29
N ARG A 68 -24.52 -1.19 -15.43
CA ARG A 68 -24.60 0.27 -15.53
C ARG A 68 -23.24 0.93 -15.33
N ALA A 69 -22.42 0.41 -14.41
CA ALA A 69 -21.07 0.88 -14.18
C ALA A 69 -20.13 0.61 -15.37
N ALA A 70 -20.33 -0.49 -16.10
CA ALA A 70 -19.58 -0.80 -17.31
C ALA A 70 -19.96 0.12 -18.49
N GLU A 71 -21.23 0.50 -18.59
CA GLU A 71 -21.73 1.44 -19.60
C GLU A 71 -21.35 2.90 -19.28
N HIS A 72 -21.12 3.23 -18.00
CA HIS A 72 -20.74 4.57 -17.54
C HIS A 72 -19.21 4.73 -17.47
N THR A 73 -18.62 5.19 -18.58
CA THR A 73 -17.16 5.40 -18.70
C THR A 73 -16.68 6.70 -18.07
N GLU A 74 -17.54 7.71 -18.02
CA GLU A 74 -17.31 8.95 -17.28
C GLU A 74 -17.46 8.67 -15.78
N HIS A 75 -16.51 9.08 -14.95
CA HIS A 75 -16.53 8.79 -13.50
C HIS A 75 -16.51 7.31 -13.11
N ALA A 76 -16.21 6.42 -14.07
CA ALA A 76 -15.92 5.03 -13.79
C ALA A 76 -14.97 4.96 -12.58
N PRO A 77 -15.28 4.15 -11.55
CA PRO A 77 -14.39 3.96 -10.43
C PRO A 77 -13.11 3.48 -11.05
N ARG A 78 -12.03 4.24 -10.84
CA ARG A 78 -10.70 3.66 -10.93
C ARG A 78 -10.80 2.35 -10.15
N ARG A 79 -10.61 1.22 -10.84
CA ARG A 79 -10.55 -0.14 -10.27
C ARG A 79 -10.12 -0.04 -8.81
N PRO A 80 -10.90 -0.59 -7.86
CA PRO A 80 -10.74 -0.31 -6.43
C PRO A 80 -9.26 -0.45 -6.11
N GLU A 81 -8.59 0.67 -5.85
CA GLU A 81 -7.15 0.72 -5.58
C GLU A 81 -6.36 -0.36 -6.36
N GLN A 82 -6.13 -0.20 -7.67
CA GLN A 82 -4.82 -0.64 -8.19
C GLN A 82 -3.80 0.08 -7.32
N GLN A 83 -3.30 -0.70 -6.37
CA GLN A 83 -2.99 -0.37 -4.98
C GLN A 83 -2.21 0.93 -4.88
N ARG A 84 -2.42 1.73 -3.83
CA ARG A 84 -1.78 3.01 -3.40
C ARG A 84 -0.40 3.42 -4.00
N GLY A 85 -0.21 3.34 -5.31
CA GLY A 85 1.10 3.27 -5.95
C GLY A 85 1.84 1.92 -5.77
N ARG A 86 1.20 0.76 -5.86
CA ARG A 86 1.88 -0.56 -5.99
C ARG A 86 1.52 -1.22 -7.30
N ASP A 87 2.43 -2.02 -7.82
CA ASP A 87 2.28 -2.78 -9.06
C ASP A 87 3.29 -3.94 -9.08
N ARG A 88 3.30 -4.72 -10.18
CA ARG A 88 4.25 -5.82 -10.36
C ARG A 88 4.77 -5.89 -11.79
N VAL A 89 6.07 -6.08 -11.94
CA VAL A 89 6.69 -6.43 -13.23
C VAL A 89 6.60 -7.94 -13.44
N LEU A 90 5.57 -8.38 -14.17
CA LEU A 90 5.15 -9.80 -14.24
C LEU A 90 6.23 -10.78 -14.69
N ARG A 91 7.18 -10.37 -15.54
CA ARG A 91 8.27 -11.27 -16.01
C ARG A 91 9.19 -11.78 -14.89
N TRP A 92 9.22 -11.10 -13.74
CA TRP A 92 10.01 -11.51 -12.58
C TRP A 92 9.23 -12.36 -11.58
N ALA A 93 7.94 -12.59 -11.84
CA ALA A 93 7.08 -13.33 -10.91
C ALA A 93 7.49 -14.79 -10.68
N GLN A 94 8.25 -15.35 -11.63
CA GLN A 94 8.77 -16.72 -11.60
C GLN A 94 10.29 -16.76 -11.39
N ALA A 95 10.91 -15.65 -10.98
CA ALA A 95 12.34 -15.64 -10.67
C ALA A 95 12.61 -16.58 -9.48
N SER A 96 13.53 -17.52 -9.66
CA SER A 96 13.91 -18.48 -8.63
C SER A 96 14.87 -17.86 -7.63
N GLY A 97 14.71 -18.16 -6.35
CA GLY A 97 15.65 -17.79 -5.28
C GLY A 97 14.96 -17.23 -4.03
N PRO A 98 15.74 -16.91 -2.98
CA PRO A 98 15.22 -16.23 -1.80
C PRO A 98 14.57 -14.90 -2.16
N LEU A 99 13.47 -14.58 -1.49
CA LEU A 99 12.79 -13.30 -1.70
C LEU A 99 13.55 -12.20 -0.97
N VAL A 100 14.00 -11.21 -1.74
CA VAL A 100 14.74 -10.06 -1.21
C VAL A 100 14.00 -8.80 -1.63
N ALA A 101 13.74 -7.92 -0.67
CA ALA A 101 13.15 -6.62 -0.89
C ALA A 101 14.10 -5.52 -0.46
N ALA A 102 13.97 -4.34 -1.05
CA ALA A 102 14.62 -3.13 -0.57
C ALA A 102 13.58 -2.04 -0.35
N THR A 103 13.79 -1.21 0.66
CA THR A 103 12.93 -0.08 0.98
C THR A 103 13.75 1.19 1.14
N ASP A 104 13.22 2.32 0.69
CA ASP A 104 13.86 3.61 0.88
C ASP A 104 12.83 4.75 1.08
N ALA A 105 13.29 5.85 1.68
CA ALA A 105 12.53 7.05 1.92
C ALA A 105 13.32 8.31 1.53
N SER A 106 12.67 9.19 0.78
CA SER A 106 13.25 10.45 0.32
C SER A 106 12.45 11.65 0.79
N TRP A 107 13.16 12.69 1.24
CA TRP A 107 12.54 13.91 1.77
C TRP A 107 13.18 15.18 1.23
N LYS A 108 12.37 16.16 0.82
CA LYS A 108 12.82 17.49 0.40
C LYS A 108 11.75 18.53 0.70
N GLY A 109 12.12 19.59 1.42
CA GLY A 109 11.18 20.64 1.82
C GLY A 109 10.01 20.05 2.63
N ARG A 110 8.79 20.16 2.08
CA ARG A 110 7.54 19.67 2.68
C ARG A 110 7.00 18.40 2.02
N ALA A 111 7.74 17.83 1.06
CA ALA A 111 7.38 16.63 0.34
C ALA A 111 8.26 15.46 0.75
N GLY A 112 7.63 14.30 0.93
CA GLY A 112 8.26 13.02 1.16
C GLY A 112 7.78 11.98 0.16
N GLY A 113 8.60 10.96 -0.04
CA GLY A 113 8.26 9.78 -0.82
C GLY A 113 8.87 8.55 -0.16
N ILE A 114 8.14 7.45 -0.18
CA ILE A 114 8.64 6.14 0.22
C ILE A 114 8.51 5.19 -0.97
N GLY A 115 9.43 4.23 -1.07
CA GLY A 115 9.46 3.24 -2.13
C GLY A 115 9.88 1.88 -1.63
N TYR A 116 9.43 0.82 -2.30
CA TYR A 116 9.97 -0.53 -2.15
C TYR A 116 10.02 -1.25 -3.48
N VAL A 117 10.92 -2.22 -3.58
CA VAL A 117 10.99 -3.20 -4.67
C VAL A 117 11.29 -4.57 -4.08
N VAL A 118 10.78 -5.62 -4.70
CA VAL A 118 10.97 -7.02 -4.34
C VAL A 118 11.56 -7.75 -5.55
N SER A 119 12.45 -8.71 -5.30
CA SER A 119 13.16 -9.47 -6.34
C SER A 119 12.22 -10.20 -7.31
N ASP A 120 10.99 -10.49 -6.92
CA ASP A 120 9.96 -11.13 -7.75
C ASP A 120 9.09 -10.15 -8.58
N GLY A 121 9.51 -8.89 -8.64
CA GLY A 121 8.88 -7.86 -9.45
C GLY A 121 7.84 -7.01 -8.73
N HIS A 122 7.45 -7.31 -7.49
CA HIS A 122 6.56 -6.41 -6.75
C HIS A 122 7.27 -5.10 -6.44
N TYR A 123 6.56 -3.99 -6.57
CA TYR A 123 7.08 -2.70 -6.18
C TYR A 123 5.96 -1.76 -5.73
N GLY A 124 6.35 -0.72 -5.01
CA GLY A 124 5.44 0.35 -4.68
C GLY A 124 6.15 1.65 -4.39
N LEU A 125 5.43 2.75 -4.57
CA LEU A 125 5.86 4.10 -4.30
C LEU A 125 4.70 4.98 -3.83
N LEU A 126 4.89 5.73 -2.75
CA LEU A 126 3.85 6.57 -2.15
C LEU A 126 4.41 7.93 -1.74
N GLY A 127 3.80 9.00 -2.27
CA GLY A 127 4.15 10.38 -1.93
C GLY A 127 3.32 10.89 -0.76
N ARG A 128 3.95 11.63 0.15
CA ARG A 128 3.28 12.32 1.26
C ARG A 128 3.76 13.76 1.42
N GLY A 129 2.98 14.57 2.12
CA GLY A 129 3.37 15.94 2.49
C GLY A 129 3.27 16.15 3.99
N THR A 130 3.85 17.25 4.47
CA THR A 130 3.69 17.67 5.88
C THR A 130 2.44 18.51 6.07
N GLY A 131 1.68 18.22 7.12
CA GLY A 131 0.62 19.09 7.62
C GLY A 131 0.83 19.45 9.10
N ARG A 132 -0.04 20.30 9.65
CA ARG A 132 0.00 20.73 11.07
C ARG A 132 -0.06 19.56 12.07
N LEU A 133 -0.56 18.41 11.64
CA LEU A 133 -0.71 17.19 12.44
C LEU A 133 0.22 16.04 11.96
N ASP A 134 1.32 16.35 11.28
CA ASP A 134 2.26 15.30 10.81
C ASP A 134 2.87 14.56 12.02
N PRO A 135 2.62 13.25 12.19
CA PRO A 135 2.98 12.55 13.41
C PRO A 135 4.44 12.07 13.45
N THR A 136 5.24 12.42 12.44
CA THR A 136 6.66 12.06 12.30
C THR A 136 7.59 12.72 13.31
N GLY A 137 7.18 13.85 13.90
CA GLY A 137 8.01 14.57 14.85
C GLY A 137 9.30 15.11 14.24
N ARG A 138 10.39 15.10 15.02
CA ARG A 138 11.71 15.59 14.60
C ARG A 138 12.50 14.57 13.77
N SER A 139 12.23 13.28 13.94
CA SER A 139 12.93 12.18 13.25
C SER A 139 12.26 11.79 11.93
N ARG A 140 11.98 12.78 11.06
CA ARG A 140 11.13 12.57 9.87
C ARG A 140 11.65 11.53 8.90
N VAL A 141 12.95 11.58 8.61
CA VAL A 141 13.61 10.66 7.67
C VAL A 141 13.51 9.24 8.20
N LEU A 142 13.98 9.00 9.43
CA LEU A 142 13.86 7.70 10.10
C LEU A 142 12.43 7.15 10.17
N VAL A 143 11.45 7.99 10.50
CA VAL A 143 10.05 7.54 10.56
C VAL A 143 9.54 7.13 9.17
N ASP A 144 9.97 7.81 8.11
CA ASP A 144 9.55 7.47 6.76
C ASP A 144 10.32 6.26 6.20
N GLU A 145 11.59 6.04 6.57
CA GLU A 145 12.30 4.77 6.32
C GLU A 145 11.52 3.59 6.93
N LEU A 146 11.13 3.69 8.20
CA LEU A 146 10.33 2.65 8.86
C LEU A 146 8.94 2.50 8.22
N ARG A 147 8.32 3.58 7.74
CA ARG A 147 7.06 3.49 6.99
C ARG A 147 7.22 2.86 5.61
N ALA A 148 8.38 2.98 4.97
CA ALA A 148 8.65 2.26 3.74
C ALA A 148 8.59 0.74 3.98
N VAL A 149 9.05 0.27 5.15
CA VAL A 149 8.90 -1.12 5.59
C VAL A 149 7.43 -1.49 5.86
N ASP A 150 6.66 -0.69 6.61
CA ASP A 150 5.19 -0.93 6.77
C ASP A 150 4.50 -0.98 5.40
N TYR A 151 4.90 -0.11 4.47
CA TYR A 151 4.32 -0.05 3.16
C TYR A 151 4.66 -1.26 2.28
N LEU A 152 5.86 -1.83 2.43
CA LEU A 152 6.25 -3.12 1.86
C LEU A 152 5.46 -4.27 2.48
N LEU A 153 5.50 -4.42 3.82
CA LEU A 153 4.94 -5.60 4.49
C LEU A 153 3.42 -5.68 4.34
N THR A 154 2.73 -4.55 4.29
CA THR A 154 1.29 -4.49 4.03
C THR A 154 0.92 -4.65 2.54
N ALA A 155 1.90 -4.93 1.66
CA ALA A 155 1.66 -5.33 0.28
C ALA A 155 1.32 -6.81 0.14
N PHE A 156 1.58 -7.60 1.18
CA PHE A 156 1.26 -9.01 1.25
C PHE A 156 0.09 -9.25 2.20
N ASP A 157 -0.78 -10.20 1.87
CA ASP A 157 -1.80 -10.70 2.80
C ASP A 157 -1.13 -11.47 3.95
N GLU A 158 -0.10 -12.27 3.61
CA GLU A 158 0.81 -12.94 4.53
C GLU A 158 2.25 -12.66 4.10
N VAL A 159 3.09 -12.24 5.04
CA VAL A 159 4.51 -11.94 4.76
C VAL A 159 5.22 -13.24 4.37
N PRO A 160 5.88 -13.30 3.20
CA PRO A 160 6.59 -14.50 2.78
C PRO A 160 7.67 -14.91 3.78
N ALA A 161 7.70 -16.21 4.13
CA ALA A 161 8.71 -16.76 5.03
C ALA A 161 10.13 -16.57 4.46
N GLY A 162 11.07 -16.15 5.30
CA GLY A 162 12.45 -15.91 4.91
C GLY A 162 12.68 -14.66 4.04
N LEU A 163 11.70 -13.75 3.95
CA LEU A 163 11.87 -12.47 3.26
C LEU A 163 13.01 -11.68 3.93
N THR A 164 13.99 -11.29 3.13
CA THR A 164 15.07 -10.37 3.53
C THR A 164 14.73 -8.96 3.08
N VAL A 165 14.75 -7.99 3.99
CA VAL A 165 14.48 -6.57 3.73
C VAL A 165 15.77 -5.78 3.89
N LEU A 166 16.20 -5.14 2.81
CA LEU A 166 17.38 -4.30 2.73
C LEU A 166 17.01 -2.84 3.02
N LEU A 167 17.80 -2.20 3.87
CA LEU A 167 17.68 -0.78 4.21
C LEU A 167 19.07 -0.12 4.20
N ASP A 168 19.14 1.15 3.85
CA ASP A 168 20.38 1.93 3.92
C ASP A 168 20.57 2.66 5.26
N SER A 169 19.57 2.60 6.14
CA SER A 169 19.59 3.20 7.47
C SER A 169 19.83 2.18 8.58
N LEU A 170 21.05 2.21 9.13
CA LEU A 170 21.40 1.44 10.33
C LEU A 170 20.49 1.74 11.52
N THR A 171 19.93 2.96 11.61
CA THR A 171 19.05 3.33 12.70
C THR A 171 17.69 2.65 12.55
N ALA A 172 17.14 2.60 11.33
CA ALA A 172 15.91 1.87 11.05
C ALA A 172 16.07 0.37 11.34
N VAL A 173 17.16 -0.25 10.85
CA VAL A 173 17.50 -1.66 11.12
C VAL A 173 17.54 -1.96 12.62
N ARG A 174 18.15 -1.08 13.44
CA ARG A 174 18.17 -1.24 14.90
C ARG A 174 16.78 -1.23 15.52
N TYR A 175 15.88 -0.35 15.08
CA TYR A 175 14.50 -0.34 15.58
C TYR A 175 13.75 -1.62 15.20
N LEU A 176 13.92 -2.09 13.96
CA LEU A 176 13.28 -3.32 13.48
C LEU A 176 13.72 -4.53 14.30
N HIS A 177 15.03 -4.69 14.57
CA HIS A 177 15.52 -5.76 15.44
C HIS A 177 15.04 -5.65 16.89
N ARG A 178 14.96 -4.44 17.46
CA ARG A 178 14.38 -4.25 18.80
C ARG A 178 12.91 -4.68 18.84
N TRP A 179 12.15 -4.37 17.80
CA TRP A 179 10.76 -4.82 17.70
C TRP A 179 10.66 -6.34 17.52
N GLN A 180 11.53 -6.97 16.74
CA GLN A 180 11.63 -8.44 16.68
C GLN A 180 11.94 -9.06 18.04
N ALA A 181 12.76 -8.39 18.86
CA ALA A 181 13.06 -8.80 20.24
C ALA A 181 11.91 -8.51 21.24
N GLY A 182 10.76 -8.01 20.78
CA GLY A 182 9.59 -7.74 21.60
C GLY A 182 9.54 -6.34 22.23
N GLU A 183 10.50 -5.45 21.95
CA GLU A 183 10.49 -4.07 22.45
C GLU A 183 9.53 -3.16 21.65
N ALA A 184 8.27 -3.57 21.45
CA ALA A 184 7.32 -2.89 20.57
C ALA A 184 7.02 -1.42 20.94
N ASP A 185 7.26 -1.03 22.20
CA ASP A 185 7.09 0.36 22.66
C ASP A 185 8.29 1.26 22.34
N ALA A 186 9.39 0.71 21.84
CA ALA A 186 10.57 1.47 21.46
C ALA A 186 10.31 2.30 20.19
N MET A 187 10.00 3.59 20.35
CA MET A 187 9.66 4.47 19.22
C MET A 187 10.75 5.49 18.90
N PRO A 188 10.85 5.96 17.64
CA PRO A 188 11.66 7.12 17.28
C PRO A 188 11.31 8.35 18.12
N ALA A 189 12.33 9.12 18.50
CA ALA A 189 12.15 10.31 19.32
C ALA A 189 11.14 11.29 18.70
N GLY A 190 10.13 11.68 19.48
CA GLY A 190 9.09 12.61 19.05
C GLY A 190 8.04 12.02 18.12
N TYR A 191 8.04 10.71 17.88
CA TYR A 191 6.94 10.04 17.17
C TYR A 191 5.63 10.17 17.97
N SER A 192 4.58 10.65 17.31
CA SER A 192 3.29 10.89 17.99
C SER A 192 2.48 9.60 18.07
N LEU A 193 2.18 9.15 19.29
CA LEU A 193 1.32 7.98 19.56
C LEU A 193 -0.19 8.25 19.49
N ARG A 194 -0.58 9.47 19.13
CA ARG A 194 -2.00 9.85 19.02
C ARG A 194 -2.77 8.91 18.08
N GLN A 195 -4.00 8.52 18.44
CA GLN A 195 -4.90 7.79 17.55
C GLN A 195 -5.05 8.47 16.19
N ARG A 196 -5.20 7.67 15.13
CA ARG A 196 -5.35 8.18 13.76
C ARG A 196 -6.83 8.17 13.39
N ARG A 197 -7.26 9.15 12.59
CA ARG A 197 -8.66 9.24 12.11
C ARG A 197 -9.13 7.99 11.37
N TRP A 198 -8.20 7.26 10.76
CA TRP A 198 -8.46 6.11 9.89
C TRP A 198 -7.88 4.80 10.43
N SER A 199 -7.33 4.80 11.65
CA SER A 199 -6.81 3.60 12.31
C SER A 199 -6.67 3.85 13.81
N ASP A 200 -7.09 2.88 14.61
CA ASP A 200 -7.01 2.96 16.07
C ASP A 200 -5.56 2.94 16.58
N LYS A 201 -4.60 2.51 15.75
CA LYS A 201 -3.17 2.46 16.09
C LYS A 201 -2.31 3.31 15.14
N PRO A 202 -1.29 4.02 15.66
CA PRO A 202 -0.24 4.63 14.85
C PRO A 202 0.48 3.61 13.94
N THR A 203 0.92 4.05 12.75
CA THR A 203 1.62 3.19 11.78
C THR A 203 2.82 2.44 12.37
N LEU A 204 3.69 3.11 13.14
CA LEU A 204 4.88 2.45 13.68
C LEU A 204 4.55 1.48 14.81
N ILE A 205 3.45 1.68 15.53
CA ILE A 205 2.98 0.70 16.52
C ILE A 205 2.50 -0.56 15.82
N ARG A 206 1.68 -0.41 14.76
CA ARG A 206 1.27 -1.55 13.92
C ARG A 206 2.48 -2.29 13.33
N LEU A 207 3.47 -1.55 12.82
CA LEU A 207 4.68 -2.14 12.26
C LEU A 207 5.47 -2.89 13.33
N ALA A 208 5.66 -2.30 14.51
CA ALA A 208 6.37 -2.94 15.61
C ALA A 208 5.68 -4.24 16.06
N GLU A 209 4.35 -4.21 16.19
CA GLU A 209 3.54 -5.40 16.46
C GLU A 209 3.70 -6.45 15.36
N GLN A 210 3.57 -6.07 14.08
CA GLN A 210 3.71 -7.01 12.97
C GLN A 210 5.10 -7.66 12.92
N VAL A 211 6.16 -6.86 13.08
CA VAL A 211 7.55 -7.33 13.06
C VAL A 211 7.82 -8.27 14.24
N ALA A 212 7.26 -8.02 15.42
CA ALA A 212 7.37 -8.91 16.57
C ALA A 212 6.73 -10.29 16.32
N HIS A 213 5.73 -10.39 15.43
CA HIS A 213 5.07 -11.66 15.07
C HIS A 213 5.70 -12.36 13.86
N CYS A 214 6.73 -11.77 13.25
CA CYS A 214 7.41 -12.32 12.07
C CYS A 214 8.91 -12.49 12.35
N PRO A 215 9.31 -13.49 13.18
CA PRO A 215 10.72 -13.72 13.51
C PRO A 215 11.55 -14.17 12.30
N ASP A 216 10.91 -14.74 11.29
CA ASP A 216 11.57 -15.21 10.05
C ASP A 216 11.89 -14.08 9.05
N LEU A 217 11.55 -12.83 9.38
CA LEU A 217 11.99 -11.65 8.62
C LEU A 217 13.46 -11.36 8.91
N THR A 218 14.26 -11.19 7.87
CA THR A 218 15.65 -10.73 8.01
C THR A 218 15.73 -9.26 7.62
N PHE A 219 16.42 -8.45 8.43
CA PHE A 219 16.71 -7.05 8.10
C PHE A 219 18.21 -6.88 7.91
N GLU A 220 18.63 -6.38 6.75
CA GLU A 220 20.05 -6.17 6.45
C GLU A 220 20.33 -4.73 6.07
N HIS A 221 21.49 -4.24 6.53
CA HIS A 221 21.99 -2.94 6.14
C HIS A 221 22.78 -3.06 4.85
N VAL A 222 22.43 -2.23 3.87
CA VAL A 222 23.23 -2.03 2.66
C VAL A 222 23.78 -0.62 2.64
N LYS A 223 24.98 -0.43 2.10
CA LYS A 223 25.52 0.91 1.95
C LYS A 223 24.72 1.68 0.90
N GLY A 224 24.14 2.81 1.27
CA GLY A 224 23.48 3.70 0.31
C GLY A 224 24.43 4.15 -0.80
N HIS A 225 23.91 4.28 -2.01
CA HIS A 225 24.65 4.69 -3.22
C HIS A 225 25.86 3.80 -3.56
N SER A 226 25.82 2.51 -3.18
CA SER A 226 26.89 1.56 -3.49
C SER A 226 26.67 0.81 -4.81
N GLY A 227 25.59 1.12 -5.56
CA GLY A 227 25.22 0.37 -6.76
C GLY A 227 24.49 -0.93 -6.47
N HIS A 228 23.94 -1.12 -5.26
CA HIS A 228 23.11 -2.28 -4.96
C HIS A 228 21.76 -2.17 -5.68
N ALA A 229 21.56 -2.96 -6.74
CA ALA A 229 20.46 -2.79 -7.70
C ALA A 229 19.06 -2.61 -7.06
N LEU A 230 18.67 -3.47 -6.10
CA LEU A 230 17.36 -3.33 -5.42
C LEU A 230 17.26 -2.04 -4.59
N ASN A 231 18.34 -1.62 -3.94
CA ASN A 231 18.35 -0.42 -3.09
C ASN A 231 18.27 0.84 -3.94
N GLU A 232 19.04 0.90 -5.04
CA GLU A 232 18.98 2.02 -6.01
C GLU A 232 17.58 2.12 -6.66
N ALA A 233 16.92 0.98 -6.90
CA ALA A 233 15.56 0.97 -7.39
C ALA A 233 14.57 1.55 -6.37
N ALA A 234 14.68 1.15 -5.09
CA ALA A 234 13.87 1.71 -4.01
C ALA A 234 14.09 3.22 -3.85
N ASP A 235 15.34 3.70 -3.93
CA ASP A 235 15.69 5.13 -3.91
C ASP A 235 15.07 5.89 -5.10
N GLY A 236 15.21 5.35 -6.31
CA GLY A 236 14.59 5.91 -7.50
C GLY A 236 13.06 6.05 -7.36
N LEU A 237 12.40 5.04 -6.78
CA LEU A 237 10.96 5.06 -6.50
C LEU A 237 10.58 6.10 -5.43
N SER A 238 11.33 6.19 -4.33
CA SER A 238 11.10 7.14 -3.24
C SER A 238 11.24 8.59 -3.75
N HIS A 239 12.27 8.86 -4.55
CA HIS A 239 12.50 10.14 -5.23
C HIS A 239 11.38 10.50 -6.21
N MET A 240 10.92 9.54 -7.02
CA MET A 240 9.80 9.75 -7.93
C MET A 240 8.50 10.07 -7.18
N ALA A 241 8.19 9.33 -6.11
CA ALA A 241 6.99 9.54 -5.31
C ALA A 241 6.98 10.92 -4.65
N ARG A 242 8.14 11.36 -4.13
CA ARG A 242 8.35 12.70 -3.58
C ARG A 242 8.11 13.77 -4.65
N ARG A 243 8.79 13.67 -5.80
CA ARG A 243 8.68 14.66 -6.89
C ARG A 243 7.26 14.80 -7.41
N ARG A 244 6.50 13.70 -7.48
CA ARG A 244 5.10 13.72 -7.94
C ARG A 244 4.18 14.61 -7.09
N ARG A 245 4.59 14.97 -5.86
CA ARG A 245 3.86 15.92 -4.99
C ARG A 245 3.95 17.37 -5.48
N GLU A 246 4.99 17.70 -6.21
CA GLU A 246 5.33 19.06 -6.65
C GLU A 246 5.25 19.19 -8.18
N GLU A 247 5.50 18.08 -8.89
CA GLU A 247 5.57 18.01 -10.35
C GLU A 247 4.46 17.11 -10.91
N SER A 248 3.97 17.44 -12.11
CA SER A 248 3.07 16.58 -12.87
C SER A 248 3.85 15.79 -13.92
N PHE A 249 3.81 14.47 -13.83
CA PHE A 249 4.35 13.56 -14.84
C PHE A 249 3.71 12.17 -14.71
N ASP A 250 3.88 11.36 -15.75
CA ASP A 250 3.43 9.97 -15.79
C ASP A 250 4.32 9.11 -14.88
N LEU A 251 3.86 8.92 -13.66
CA LEU A 251 4.58 8.22 -12.61
C LEU A 251 4.72 6.71 -12.90
N ARG A 252 3.62 6.07 -13.31
CA ARG A 252 3.54 4.60 -13.38
C ARG A 252 4.46 4.00 -14.45
N PRO A 253 4.44 4.46 -15.72
CA PRO A 253 5.33 3.88 -16.73
C PRO A 253 6.81 4.06 -16.38
N ARG A 254 7.17 5.19 -15.76
CA ARG A 254 8.53 5.47 -15.30
C ARG A 254 8.95 4.56 -14.14
N ALA A 255 8.07 4.37 -13.15
CA ALA A 255 8.33 3.46 -12.03
C ALA A 255 8.50 2.01 -12.53
N HIS A 256 7.61 1.55 -13.40
CA HIS A 256 7.70 0.21 -14.00
C HIS A 256 9.00 0.01 -14.78
N ALA A 257 9.37 0.97 -15.64
CA ALA A 257 10.60 0.87 -16.44
C ALA A 257 11.86 0.89 -15.57
N LEU A 258 11.89 1.71 -14.52
CA LEU A 258 13.00 1.75 -13.57
C LEU A 258 13.15 0.41 -12.84
N VAL A 259 12.05 -0.12 -12.30
CA VAL A 259 12.05 -1.41 -11.58
C VAL A 259 12.48 -2.54 -12.49
N ASP A 260 11.96 -2.62 -13.72
CA ASP A 260 12.38 -3.67 -14.67
C ASP A 260 13.87 -3.61 -15.01
N ALA A 261 14.43 -2.40 -15.13
CA ALA A 261 15.85 -2.23 -15.44
C ALA A 261 16.75 -2.70 -14.29
N PHE A 262 16.46 -2.30 -13.05
CA PHE A 262 17.26 -2.71 -11.89
C PHE A 262 17.06 -4.18 -11.51
N LEU A 263 15.86 -4.74 -11.69
CA LEU A 263 15.65 -6.18 -11.50
C LEU A 263 16.42 -7.01 -12.53
N ARG A 264 16.60 -6.51 -13.76
CA ARG A 264 17.46 -7.15 -14.75
C ARG A 264 18.90 -7.23 -14.27
N ASP A 265 19.42 -6.13 -13.72
CA ASP A 265 20.78 -6.08 -13.16
C ASP A 265 20.92 -7.01 -11.94
N TRP A 266 19.96 -6.95 -11.00
CA TRP A 266 19.90 -7.85 -9.84
C TRP A 266 19.97 -9.32 -10.23
N HIS A 267 19.08 -9.79 -11.11
CA HIS A 267 19.02 -11.20 -11.48
C HIS A 267 20.22 -11.66 -12.32
N THR A 268 20.90 -10.74 -13.00
CA THR A 268 22.13 -11.04 -13.74
C THR A 268 23.31 -11.23 -12.77
N ASN A 269 23.41 -10.41 -11.72
CA ASN A 269 24.51 -10.44 -10.77
C ASN A 269 24.36 -11.48 -9.65
N VAL A 270 23.15 -11.97 -9.37
CA VAL A 270 22.88 -13.03 -8.37
C VAL A 270 23.12 -14.44 -8.94
N THR A 271 23.18 -14.59 -10.27
CA THR A 271 23.38 -15.89 -10.94
C THR A 271 24.87 -16.25 -11.14
N LEU A 272 25.80 -15.41 -10.67
CA LEU A 272 27.25 -15.62 -10.68
C LEU A 272 27.77 -15.87 -9.26
#